data_AF-A0A1W9TF81-F1
#
_entry.id   AF-A0A1W9TF81-F1
#
_cell.length_a   1.000
_cell.length_b   1.000
_cell.length_c   1.000
_cell.angle_alpha   90.00
_cell.angle_beta   90.00
_cell.angle_gamma   90.00
#
_symmetry.space_group_name_H-M   'P 1'
#
loop_
_entity.id
_entity.type
_entity.pdbx_description
1 polymer ?
#
loop_
_entity_poly.entity_id
_entity_poly.type
_entity_poly.pdbx_seq_one_letter_code
_entity_poly.pdbx_strand_id
1 'polypeptide(L)'
;MKLKQNQTWLFAFSDLAFLLLISLSMIPSAPTDITIHFSEMDIPAVPANPGLAIIDPTREIWELQVYLRSDNHPAPFRLLQIGAKTKDDAEPFSKDLEADDLIPELALLKDRNIKPTLLPEKTSMTQDFLFAAGAIARVWMMPDSQAVVKPINPEGPSE
;
A
#
# COMPACT_ATOMS: atom_id res chain seq x y z
N MET A 1 -57.15 7.00 10.65
CA MET A 1 -56.62 6.28 9.47
C MET A 1 -55.19 5.89 9.78
N LYS A 2 -54.90 4.59 10.03
CA LYS A 2 -53.53 4.13 10.35
C LYS A 2 -52.81 3.80 9.04
N LEU A 3 -51.89 4.65 8.61
CA LEU A 3 -50.99 4.36 7.48
C LEU A 3 -50.11 3.17 7.88
N LYS A 4 -50.10 2.12 7.05
CA LYS A 4 -49.30 0.92 7.31
C LYS A 4 -47.83 1.29 7.23
N GLN A 5 -47.06 0.94 8.26
CA GLN A 5 -45.64 1.28 8.45
C GLN A 5 -44.74 1.01 7.22
N ASN A 6 -45.09 0.02 6.40
CA ASN A 6 -44.37 -0.28 5.15
C ASN A 6 -44.53 0.81 4.07
N GLN A 7 -45.64 1.56 4.06
CA GLN A 7 -45.87 2.64 3.09
C GLN A 7 -45.10 3.92 3.46
N THR A 8 -44.92 4.18 4.75
CA THR A 8 -44.09 5.31 5.23
C THR A 8 -42.61 5.09 4.92
N TRP A 9 -42.14 3.84 4.99
CA TRP A 9 -40.75 3.49 4.67
C TRP A 9 -40.44 3.65 3.18
N LEU A 10 -41.37 3.24 2.31
CA LEU A 10 -41.24 3.42 0.86
C LEU A 10 -41.22 4.91 0.47
N PHE A 11 -42.07 5.72 1.11
CA PHE A 11 -42.13 7.18 0.87
C PHE A 11 -40.83 7.88 1.29
N ALA A 12 -40.29 7.55 2.46
CA ALA A 12 -39.03 8.12 2.95
C ALA A 12 -37.82 7.68 2.10
N PHE A 13 -37.81 6.43 1.62
CA PHE A 13 -36.76 5.95 0.72
C PHE A 13 -36.81 6.66 -0.64
N SER A 14 -38.01 6.82 -1.21
CA SER A 14 -38.15 7.53 -2.50
C SER A 14 -37.71 8.99 -2.38
N ASP A 15 -38.05 9.67 -1.28
CA ASP A 15 -37.66 11.06 -1.06
C ASP A 15 -36.13 11.22 -0.93
N LEU A 16 -35.48 10.33 -0.16
CA LEU A 16 -34.02 10.29 -0.06
C LEU A 16 -33.36 10.02 -1.42
N ALA A 17 -33.88 9.06 -2.19
CA ALA A 17 -33.35 8.71 -3.50
C ALA A 17 -33.48 9.88 -4.50
N PHE A 18 -34.62 10.59 -4.48
CA PHE A 18 -34.80 11.78 -5.30
C PHE A 18 -33.90 12.93 -4.87
N LEU A 19 -33.72 13.17 -3.57
CA LEU A 19 -32.77 14.17 -3.07
C LEU A 19 -31.33 13.85 -3.50
N LEU A 20 -30.93 12.58 -3.46
CA LEU A 20 -29.61 12.14 -3.94
C LEU A 20 -29.45 12.31 -5.44
N LEU A 21 -30.48 11.97 -6.23
CA LEU A 21 -30.48 12.14 -7.69
C LEU A 21 -30.38 13.62 -8.08
N ILE A 22 -31.15 14.48 -7.43
CA ILE A 22 -31.11 15.94 -7.64
C ILE A 22 -29.72 16.48 -7.26
N SER A 23 -29.19 16.07 -6.10
CA SER A 23 -27.84 16.44 -5.68
C SER A 23 -26.78 16.03 -6.69
N LEU A 24 -26.87 14.82 -7.25
CA LEU A 24 -25.92 14.32 -8.24
C LEU A 24 -26.06 15.05 -9.58
N SER A 25 -27.27 15.42 -9.98
CA SER A 25 -27.54 16.20 -11.21
C SER A 25 -27.04 17.65 -11.14
N MET A 26 -26.86 18.18 -9.93
CA MET A 26 -26.31 19.52 -9.67
C MET A 26 -24.78 19.51 -9.61
N ILE A 27 -24.13 18.34 -9.58
CA ILE A 27 -22.69 18.26 -9.77
C ILE A 27 -22.45 18.57 -11.24
N PRO A 28 -21.76 19.68 -11.59
CA PRO A 28 -21.45 19.97 -12.97
C PRO A 28 -20.69 18.78 -13.54
N SER A 29 -21.21 18.19 -14.62
CA SER A 29 -20.48 17.19 -15.39
C SER A 29 -19.10 17.76 -15.65
N ALA A 30 -18.06 17.07 -15.16
CA ALA A 30 -16.68 17.48 -15.38
C ALA A 30 -16.54 17.79 -16.88
N PRO A 31 -16.13 19.02 -17.26
CA PRO A 31 -15.97 19.36 -18.66
C PRO A 31 -15.15 18.27 -19.35
N THR A 32 -15.60 17.80 -20.51
CA THR A 32 -14.84 16.83 -21.33
C THR A 32 -13.48 17.37 -21.80
N ASP A 33 -13.19 18.62 -21.47
CA ASP A 33 -11.98 19.37 -21.83
C ASP A 33 -11.29 19.94 -20.57
N ILE A 34 -11.25 19.18 -19.47
CA ILE A 34 -10.21 19.42 -18.46
C ILE A 34 -8.91 18.84 -19.02
N THR A 35 -8.27 19.58 -19.92
CA THR A 35 -6.81 19.48 -19.99
C THR A 35 -6.30 19.92 -18.62
N ILE A 36 -5.91 18.95 -17.81
CA ILE A 36 -5.09 19.19 -16.62
C ILE A 36 -3.77 19.72 -17.15
N HIS A 37 -3.71 21.01 -17.42
CA HIS A 37 -2.45 21.72 -17.53
C HIS A 37 -1.86 21.64 -16.13
N PHE A 38 -0.95 20.69 -15.92
CA PHE A 38 0.04 20.84 -14.87
C PHE A 38 0.71 22.17 -15.17
N SER A 39 0.24 23.24 -14.52
CA SER A 39 1.04 24.43 -14.36
C SER A 39 2.36 23.92 -13.81
N GLU A 40 3.42 24.05 -14.60
CA GLU A 40 4.77 23.76 -14.15
C GLU A 40 4.96 24.51 -12.85
N MET A 41 4.96 23.75 -11.75
CA MET A 41 5.25 24.29 -10.45
C MET A 41 6.76 24.48 -10.45
N ASP A 42 7.21 25.72 -10.63
CA ASP A 42 8.61 26.08 -10.41
C ASP A 42 8.96 25.68 -8.98
N ILE A 43 9.64 24.54 -8.85
CA ILE A 43 10.14 24.09 -7.56
C ILE A 43 11.23 25.09 -7.19
N PRO A 44 11.06 25.88 -6.11
CA PRO A 44 12.11 26.81 -5.70
C PRO A 44 13.36 25.98 -5.42
N ALA A 45 14.45 26.30 -6.12
CA ALA A 45 15.74 25.69 -5.88
C ALA A 45 16.10 25.92 -4.41
N VAL A 46 16.08 24.86 -3.61
CA VAL A 46 16.42 24.95 -2.20
C VAL A 46 17.91 25.32 -2.12
N PRO A 47 18.29 26.49 -1.57
CA PRO A 47 19.69 26.82 -1.37
C PRO A 47 20.30 25.75 -0.48
N ALA A 48 21.49 25.26 -0.85
CA ALA A 48 22.20 24.19 -0.15
C ALA A 48 22.27 24.51 1.35
N ASN A 49 21.40 23.86 2.12
CA ASN A 49 21.35 24.06 3.56
C ASN A 49 22.44 23.18 4.17
N PRO A 50 23.45 23.74 4.86
CA PRO A 50 24.50 22.94 5.50
C PRO A 50 23.98 22.03 6.63
N GLY A 51 22.71 22.19 7.04
CA GLY A 51 22.01 21.30 7.98
C GLY A 51 21.16 20.21 7.32
N LEU A 52 21.01 20.19 5.99
CA LEU A 52 20.49 19.01 5.29
C LEU A 52 21.66 18.03 5.21
N ALA A 53 21.60 16.97 6.02
CA ALA A 53 22.52 15.86 5.89
C ALA A 53 22.46 15.38 4.43
N ILE A 54 23.61 15.46 3.75
CA ILE A 54 23.84 14.79 2.47
C ILE A 54 23.30 13.37 2.66
N ILE A 55 22.36 12.94 1.81
CA ILE A 55 21.93 11.54 1.78
C ILE A 55 23.21 10.77 1.53
N ASP A 56 23.76 10.17 2.58
CA ASP A 56 25.05 9.52 2.53
C ASP A 56 24.95 8.41 1.49
N PRO A 57 25.66 8.50 0.35
CA PRO A 57 25.59 7.50 -0.71
C PRO A 57 26.22 6.17 -0.30
N THR A 58 26.65 6.03 0.95
CA THR A 58 27.08 4.76 1.55
C THR A 58 25.97 4.08 2.35
N ARG A 59 24.82 4.73 2.55
CA ARG A 59 23.74 4.16 3.33
C ARG A 59 22.97 3.15 2.48
N GLU A 60 23.16 1.89 2.82
CA GLU A 60 22.40 0.76 2.29
C GLU A 60 20.91 0.92 2.64
N ILE A 61 20.07 1.11 1.62
CA ILE A 61 18.62 1.19 1.75
C ILE A 61 18.04 -0.14 1.27
N TRP A 62 17.09 -0.68 2.01
CA TRP A 62 16.37 -1.89 1.59
C TRP A 62 14.90 -1.57 1.36
N GLU A 63 14.36 -2.13 0.30
CA GLU A 63 12.95 -2.02 -0.06
C GLU A 63 12.33 -3.41 -0.14
N LEU A 64 11.17 -3.56 0.47
CA LEU A 64 10.30 -4.71 0.30
C LEU A 64 9.16 -4.30 -0.63
N GLN A 65 9.26 -4.68 -1.88
CA GLN A 65 8.28 -4.40 -2.92
C GLN A 65 7.24 -5.52 -2.95
N VAL A 66 5.96 -5.15 -3.08
CA VAL A 66 4.84 -6.10 -3.16
C VAL A 66 4.23 -6.01 -4.56
N TYR A 67 4.21 -7.14 -5.26
CA TYR A 67 3.74 -7.27 -6.64
C TYR A 67 2.53 -8.19 -6.73
N LEU A 68 1.74 -8.02 -7.80
CA LEU A 68 0.79 -9.03 -8.23
C LEU A 68 1.55 -10.19 -8.89
N ARG A 69 1.18 -11.43 -8.55
CA ARG A 69 1.71 -12.62 -9.24
C ARG A 69 1.41 -12.53 -10.74
N SER A 70 2.48 -12.59 -11.54
CA SER A 70 2.42 -12.54 -13.00
C SER A 70 3.65 -13.25 -13.58
N ASP A 71 3.68 -13.46 -14.90
CA ASP A 71 4.84 -14.09 -15.55
C ASP A 71 6.17 -13.31 -15.31
N ASN A 72 6.08 -12.00 -15.10
CA ASN A 72 7.23 -11.14 -14.78
C ASN A 72 7.57 -11.10 -13.28
N HIS A 73 6.63 -11.49 -12.42
CA HIS A 73 6.75 -11.50 -10.97
C HIS A 73 6.13 -12.80 -10.44
N PRO A 74 6.85 -13.92 -10.51
CA PRO A 74 6.32 -15.22 -10.12
C PRO A 74 5.97 -15.27 -8.63
N ALA A 75 6.73 -14.51 -7.82
CA ALA A 75 6.52 -14.37 -6.40
C ALA A 75 5.97 -12.97 -6.04
N PRO A 76 5.11 -12.87 -5.00
CA PRO A 76 4.44 -11.62 -4.65
C PRO A 76 5.34 -10.60 -3.94
N PHE A 77 6.51 -11.01 -3.43
CA PHE A 77 7.41 -10.14 -2.70
C PHE A 77 8.76 -10.05 -3.41
N ARG A 78 9.36 -8.86 -3.42
CA ARG A 78 10.72 -8.65 -3.89
C ARG A 78 11.49 -7.82 -2.89
N LEU A 79 12.63 -8.33 -2.47
CA LEU A 79 13.55 -7.62 -1.60
C LEU A 79 14.67 -7.02 -2.45
N LEU A 80 14.78 -5.69 -2.44
CA LEU A 80 15.72 -4.92 -3.25
C LEU A 80 16.66 -4.10 -2.35
N GLN A 81 17.94 -4.13 -2.67
CA GLN A 81 18.94 -3.26 -2.07
C GLN A 81 19.21 -2.06 -2.99
N ILE A 82 19.06 -0.84 -2.47
CA ILE A 82 19.26 0.42 -3.18
C ILE A 82 20.36 1.22 -2.51
N GLY A 83 21.18 1.91 -3.32
CA GLY A 83 22.09 2.95 -2.83
C GLY A 83 23.42 2.44 -2.29
N ALA A 84 23.65 1.13 -2.18
CA ALA A 84 25.00 0.63 -1.99
C ALA A 84 25.78 0.85 -3.31
N LYS A 85 26.77 1.75 -3.30
CA LYS A 85 27.87 1.70 -4.28
C LYS A 85 28.59 0.37 -4.04
N THR A 86 28.15 -0.67 -4.74
CA THR A 86 28.90 -1.92 -4.86
C THR A 86 30.29 -1.52 -5.38
N LYS A 87 31.32 -1.79 -4.56
CA LYS A 87 32.71 -1.39 -4.85
C LYS A 87 33.32 -2.10 -6.06
N ASP A 88 32.65 -3.13 -6.53
CA ASP A 88 32.86 -3.83 -7.79
C ASP A 88 31.52 -3.81 -8.52
N ASP A 89 31.49 -3.84 -9.86
CA ASP A 89 30.30 -3.84 -10.74
C ASP A 89 29.30 -5.00 -10.50
N ALA A 90 28.90 -5.22 -9.26
CA ALA A 90 27.92 -6.21 -8.84
C ALA A 90 26.53 -5.58 -8.97
N GLU A 91 25.70 -6.27 -9.76
CA GLU A 91 24.28 -6.00 -9.92
C GLU A 91 23.61 -5.76 -8.56
N PRO A 92 22.66 -4.81 -8.47
CA PRO A 92 21.91 -4.56 -7.25
C PRO A 92 21.24 -5.85 -6.76
N PHE A 93 21.37 -6.15 -5.46
CA PHE A 93 20.75 -7.34 -4.89
C PHE A 93 19.23 -7.24 -5.03
N SER A 94 18.66 -8.17 -5.79
CA SER A 94 17.21 -8.35 -5.92
C SER A 94 16.88 -9.83 -5.69
N LYS A 95 15.91 -10.09 -4.83
CA LYS A 95 15.45 -11.44 -4.54
C LYS A 95 13.93 -11.47 -4.52
N ASP A 96 13.35 -12.28 -5.40
CA ASP A 96 11.93 -12.60 -5.39
C ASP A 96 11.66 -13.65 -4.29
N LEU A 97 10.62 -13.42 -3.50
CA LEU A 97 10.30 -14.16 -2.28
C LEU A 97 8.84 -14.57 -2.25
N GLU A 98 8.60 -15.82 -1.87
CA GLU A 98 7.27 -16.31 -1.49
C GLU A 98 6.97 -15.97 -0.03
N ALA A 99 5.71 -16.17 0.38
CA ALA A 99 5.25 -15.86 1.73
C ALA A 99 6.05 -16.58 2.83
N ASP A 100 6.45 -17.83 2.57
CA ASP A 100 7.18 -18.67 3.52
C ASP A 100 8.63 -18.20 3.71
N ASP A 101 9.24 -17.63 2.67
CA ASP A 101 10.64 -17.17 2.67
C ASP A 101 10.80 -15.73 3.18
N LEU A 102 9.70 -14.98 3.26
CA LEU A 102 9.74 -13.57 3.63
C LEU A 102 10.26 -13.34 5.06
N ILE A 103 9.75 -14.09 6.04
CA ILE A 103 10.13 -13.91 7.45
C ILE A 103 11.62 -14.26 7.70
N PRO A 104 12.15 -15.41 7.20
CA PRO A 104 13.58 -15.72 7.31
C PRO A 104 14.50 -14.63 6.75
N GLU A 105 14.19 -14.10 5.57
CA GLU A 105 15.01 -13.06 4.94
C GLU A 105 14.96 -11.73 5.70
N LEU A 106 13.78 -11.34 6.17
CA LEU A 106 13.62 -10.20 7.04
C LEU A 106 14.41 -10.35 8.35
N ALA A 107 14.54 -11.57 8.89
CA ALA A 107 15.35 -11.82 10.08
C ALA A 107 16.85 -11.59 9.80
N LEU A 108 17.37 -11.98 8.64
CA LEU A 108 18.75 -11.69 8.22
C LEU A 108 19.02 -10.19 8.14
N LEU A 109 18.04 -9.41 7.68
CA LEU A 109 18.13 -7.94 7.66
C LEU A 109 18.07 -7.33 9.06
N LYS A 110 17.28 -7.93 9.96
CA LYS A 110 17.23 -7.52 11.37
C LYS A 110 18.58 -7.70 12.06
N ASP A 111 19.31 -8.78 11.77
CA ASP A 111 20.64 -9.02 12.33
C ASP A 111 21.64 -7.92 11.91
N ARG A 112 21.43 -7.31 10.74
CA ARG A 112 22.19 -6.14 10.26
C ARG A 112 21.64 -4.81 10.80
N ASN A 113 20.57 -4.85 11.59
CA ASN A 113 19.82 -3.69 12.09
C ASN A 113 19.27 -2.79 10.96
N ILE A 114 18.92 -3.37 9.81
CA ILE A 114 18.41 -2.62 8.64
C ILE A 114 16.94 -2.97 8.43
N LYS A 115 16.04 -2.02 8.73
CA LYS A 115 14.61 -2.18 8.49
C LYS A 115 14.28 -1.80 7.04
N PRO A 116 13.68 -2.69 6.24
CA PRO A 116 13.28 -2.36 4.88
C PRO A 116 12.05 -1.45 4.86
N THR A 117 11.96 -0.62 3.82
CA THR A 117 10.77 0.20 3.53
C THR A 117 9.77 -0.64 2.74
N LEU A 118 8.51 -0.70 3.21
CA LEU A 118 7.44 -1.41 2.51
C LEU A 118 6.91 -0.56 1.35
N LEU A 119 6.95 -1.09 0.13
CA LEU A 119 6.54 -0.40 -1.08
C LEU A 119 5.54 -1.25 -1.88
N PRO A 120 4.22 -1.05 -1.69
CA PRO A 120 3.22 -1.74 -2.50
C PRO A 120 3.16 -1.16 -3.91
N GLU A 121 3.14 -2.02 -4.92
CA GLU A 121 2.82 -1.60 -6.28
C GLU A 121 1.32 -1.34 -6.47
N LYS A 122 0.99 -0.57 -7.51
CA LYS A 122 -0.40 -0.21 -7.85
C LYS A 122 -1.31 -1.42 -8.07
N THR A 123 -0.74 -2.54 -8.49
CA THR A 123 -1.45 -3.80 -8.77
C THR A 123 -1.39 -4.79 -7.61
N SER A 124 -0.70 -4.47 -6.51
CA SER A 124 -0.53 -5.38 -5.38
C SER A 124 -1.87 -5.79 -4.76
N MET A 125 -2.00 -7.06 -4.38
CA MET A 125 -3.17 -7.52 -3.63
C MET A 125 -3.10 -7.02 -2.19
N THR A 126 -4.24 -6.58 -1.66
CA THR A 126 -4.36 -6.15 -0.26
C THR A 126 -3.91 -7.24 0.72
N GLN A 127 -4.18 -8.51 0.42
CA GLN A 127 -3.75 -9.65 1.23
C GLN A 127 -2.23 -9.73 1.36
N ASP A 128 -1.51 -9.66 0.23
CA ASP A 128 -0.05 -9.76 0.21
C ASP A 128 0.59 -8.54 0.88
N PHE A 129 0.04 -7.35 0.66
CA PHE A 129 0.48 -6.14 1.34
C PHE A 129 0.35 -6.25 2.87
N LEU A 130 -0.83 -6.68 3.35
CA LEU A 130 -1.06 -6.85 4.80
C LEU A 130 -0.16 -7.94 5.39
N PHE A 131 0.09 -9.01 4.63
CA PHE A 131 1.04 -10.05 5.02
C PHE A 131 2.46 -9.48 5.16
N ALA A 132 2.94 -8.72 4.17
CA ALA A 132 4.26 -8.09 4.21
C ALA A 132 4.40 -7.10 5.37
N ALA A 133 3.39 -6.26 5.60
CA ALA A 133 3.35 -5.36 6.75
C ALA A 133 3.38 -6.12 8.07
N GLY A 134 2.61 -7.21 8.17
CA GLY A 134 2.61 -8.11 9.33
C GLY A 134 3.94 -8.82 9.54
N ALA A 135 4.62 -9.22 8.48
CA ALA A 135 5.93 -9.88 8.55
C ALA A 135 7.02 -8.91 9.05
N ILE A 136 7.06 -7.69 8.52
CA ILE A 136 7.96 -6.63 9.01
C ILE A 136 7.65 -6.33 10.48
N ALA A 137 6.38 -6.19 10.84
CA ALA A 137 5.97 -6.00 12.22
C ALA A 137 6.47 -7.15 13.10
N ARG A 138 6.21 -8.41 12.73
CA ARG A 138 6.67 -9.59 13.50
C ARG A 138 8.17 -9.62 13.75
N VAL A 139 8.98 -9.23 12.75
CA VAL A 139 10.43 -9.27 12.87
C VAL A 139 10.97 -8.08 13.69
N TRP A 140 10.45 -6.87 13.50
CA TRP A 140 10.94 -5.66 14.18
C TRP A 140 10.20 -5.26 15.46
N MET A 141 9.04 -5.84 15.73
CA MET A 141 8.28 -5.53 16.93
C MET A 141 8.82 -6.27 18.14
N MET A 142 8.94 -5.50 19.23
CA MET A 142 9.13 -6.01 20.58
C MET A 142 7.91 -6.87 21.00
N PRO A 143 8.05 -7.75 22.00
CA PRO A 143 7.07 -8.79 22.39
C PRO A 143 5.60 -8.36 22.55
N ASP A 144 5.29 -7.06 22.65
CA ASP A 144 3.96 -6.53 22.98
C ASP A 144 3.12 -5.98 21.81
N SER A 145 3.58 -6.07 20.57
CA SER A 145 2.76 -5.63 19.42
C SER A 145 2.46 -6.78 18.48
N GLN A 146 1.33 -7.42 18.74
CA GLN A 146 0.75 -8.42 17.87
C GLN A 146 -0.30 -7.75 16.97
N ALA A 147 -0.04 -7.72 15.67
CA ALA A 147 -1.09 -7.56 14.68
C ALA A 147 -1.57 -8.96 14.28
N VAL A 148 -2.68 -9.42 14.86
CA VAL A 148 -3.30 -10.70 14.52
C VAL A 148 -4.37 -10.45 13.46
N VAL A 149 -4.12 -10.90 12.23
CA VAL A 149 -5.13 -10.94 11.17
C VAL A 149 -5.68 -12.36 11.10
N LYS A 150 -6.95 -12.54 11.49
CA LYS A 150 -7.67 -13.81 11.27
C LYS A 150 -8.43 -13.71 9.95
N PRO A 151 -8.14 -14.58 8.96
CA PRO A 151 -8.96 -14.65 7.76
C PRO A 151 -10.34 -15.21 8.14
N ILE A 152 -11.40 -14.58 7.63
CA ILE A 152 -12.76 -15.10 7.73
C ILE A 152 -12.91 -16.12 6.62
N ASN A 153 -13.00 -17.41 6.98
CA ASN A 153 -13.25 -18.48 6.03
C ASN A 153 -14.73 -18.42 5.58
N PRO A 154 -15.04 -18.28 4.28
CA PRO A 154 -16.43 -18.17 3.81
C PRO A 154 -17.19 -19.50 3.68
N GLU A 155 -16.65 -20.64 4.17
CA GLU A 155 -17.34 -21.94 4.11
C GLU A 155 -17.64 -22.53 5.51
N GLY A 156 -18.92 -22.45 5.93
CA GLY A 156 -19.61 -23.36 6.87
C GLY A 156 -19.22 -23.31 8.37
N PRO A 157 -20.12 -23.73 9.29
CA PRO A 157 -20.96 -24.91 9.13
C PRO A 157 -22.47 -24.63 9.12
N SER A 158 -23.15 -25.45 8.34
CA SER A 158 -24.55 -25.82 8.50
C SER A 158 -24.76 -26.55 9.83
N GLU A 159 -25.64 -26.02 10.67
CA GLU A 159 -26.51 -26.76 11.58
C GLU A 159 -27.91 -26.13 11.56
#